data_AF-A0A2S2P0Q0-F1
#
_entry.id   AF-A0A2S2P0Q0-F1
#
_cell.length_a   1.000
_cell.length_b   1.000
_cell.length_c   1.000
_cell.angle_alpha   90.00
_cell.angle_beta   90.00
_cell.angle_gamma   90.00
#
_symmetry.space_group_name_H-M   'P 1'
#
loop_
_entity.id
_entity.type
_entity.pdbx_description
1 polymer ?
#
loop_
_entity_poly.entity_id
_entity_poly.type
_entity_poly.pdbx_seq_one_letter_code
_entity_poly.pdbx_strand_id
1 'polypeptide(L)'
;MRNMAFLKMELRQIQNNQTVMFEHFESIITHLQGNNTYTNNKNSLTQNDFHDCPLPLDNIIDLNTVEDKIAGDHQFKSLLVNELSYIGGKHVKAMVKRLMSKLFTDNLLSDYSYTGKKGKK
;
A
#
# COMPACT_ATOMS: atom_id res chain seq x y z
N MET A 1 44.07 -23.59 22.16
CA MET A 1 44.43 -22.82 20.94
C MET A 1 43.50 -23.07 19.75
N ARG A 2 43.15 -24.31 19.39
CA ARG A 2 42.26 -24.63 18.24
C ARG A 2 40.88 -23.93 18.30
N ASN A 3 40.23 -23.90 19.47
CA ASN A 3 38.92 -23.24 19.64
C ASN A 3 39.00 -21.71 19.49
N MET A 4 40.11 -21.10 19.90
CA MET A 4 40.35 -19.66 19.76
C MET A 4 40.50 -19.28 18.28
N ALA A 5 41.22 -20.12 17.51
CA ALA A 5 41.38 -19.92 16.07
C ALA A 5 40.04 -20.07 15.33
N PHE A 6 39.23 -21.04 15.73
CA PHE A 6 37.88 -21.23 15.20
C PHE A 6 36.98 -20.01 15.50
N LEU A 7 36.91 -19.56 16.75
CA LEU A 7 36.13 -18.38 17.13
C LEU A 7 36.57 -17.11 16.39
N LYS A 8 37.88 -16.94 16.17
CA LYS A 8 38.41 -15.80 15.39
C LYS A 8 37.95 -15.84 13.93
N MET A 9 37.88 -17.04 13.34
CA MET A 9 37.39 -17.21 11.98
C MET A 9 35.90 -16.88 11.87
N GLU A 10 35.08 -17.42 12.77
CA GLU A 10 33.63 -17.14 12.84
C GLU A 10 33.35 -15.64 13.04
N LEU A 11 34.08 -14.98 13.95
CA LEU A 11 33.96 -13.53 14.16
C LEU A 11 34.29 -12.73 12.89
N ARG A 12 35.34 -13.13 12.16
CA ARG A 12 35.69 -12.48 10.90
C ARG A 12 34.60 -12.67 9.84
N GLN A 13 34.00 -13.85 9.79
CA GLN A 13 32.90 -14.12 8.87
C GLN A 13 31.64 -13.29 9.20
N ILE A 14 31.29 -13.19 10.49
CA ILE A 14 30.19 -12.34 10.96
C ILE A 14 30.45 -10.88 10.58
N GLN A 15 31.66 -10.37 10.81
CA GLN A 15 32.02 -9.01 10.46
C GLN A 15 31.88 -8.75 8.94
N ASN A 16 32.36 -9.66 8.11
CA ASN A 16 32.22 -9.54 6.65
C ASN A 16 30.74 -9.50 6.24
N ASN A 17 29.90 -10.38 6.81
CA ASN A 17 28.47 -10.39 6.53
C ASN A 17 27.78 -9.08 6.96
N GLN A 18 28.21 -8.48 8.07
CA GLN A 18 27.72 -7.18 8.52
C GLN A 18 28.10 -6.05 7.56
N THR A 19 29.33 -6.04 7.03
CA THR A 19 29.74 -5.08 6.00
C THR A 19 28.88 -5.20 4.75
N VAL A 20 28.66 -6.41 4.26
CA VAL A 20 27.80 -6.65 3.09
C VAL A 20 26.36 -6.19 3.35
N MET A 21 25.79 -6.49 4.53
CA MET A 21 24.46 -6.01 4.89
C MET A 21 24.40 -4.49 4.93
N PHE A 22 25.42 -3.83 5.46
CA PHE A 22 25.49 -2.37 5.49
C PHE A 22 25.44 -1.77 4.09
N GLU A 23 26.23 -2.30 3.15
CA GLU A 23 26.20 -1.87 1.74
C GLU A 23 24.82 -2.06 1.10
N HIS A 24 24.13 -3.16 1.39
CA HIS A 24 22.76 -3.39 0.91
C HIS A 24 21.78 -2.38 1.51
N PHE A 25 21.91 -2.04 2.80
CA PHE A 25 21.05 -1.04 3.42
C PHE A 25 21.29 0.36 2.85
N GLU A 26 22.54 0.76 2.62
CA GLU A 26 22.86 2.02 1.94
C GLU A 26 22.30 2.08 0.52
N SER A 27 22.37 0.96 -0.23
CA SER A 27 21.74 0.85 -1.54
C SER A 27 20.22 1.02 -1.47
N ILE A 28 19.55 0.34 -0.52
CA ILE A 28 18.10 0.49 -0.30
C ILE A 28 17.75 1.94 0.05
N ILE A 29 18.48 2.58 0.96
CA ILE A 29 18.27 3.98 1.34
C ILE A 29 18.42 4.89 0.11
N THR A 30 19.47 4.70 -0.68
CA THR A 30 19.72 5.47 -1.91
C THR A 30 18.58 5.31 -2.92
N HIS A 31 18.10 4.08 -3.12
CA HIS A 31 16.97 3.82 -4.02
C HIS A 31 15.65 4.41 -3.51
N LEU A 32 15.41 4.36 -2.19
CA LEU A 32 14.24 4.99 -1.57
C LEU A 32 14.32 6.53 -1.65
N GLN A 33 15.49 7.12 -1.48
CA GLN A 33 15.69 8.57 -1.56
C GLN A 33 15.64 9.08 -3.02
N GLY A 34 16.21 8.34 -3.98
CA GLY A 34 16.16 8.68 -5.40
C GLY A 34 14.74 8.71 -5.97
N ASN A 35 13.88 7.81 -5.49
CA ASN A 35 12.45 7.78 -5.84
C ASN A 35 11.62 8.88 -5.14
N ASN A 36 12.15 9.57 -4.12
CA ASN A 36 11.47 10.64 -3.38
C ASN A 36 11.68 12.04 -3.98
N THR A 37 12.26 12.17 -5.17
CA THR A 37 12.28 13.46 -5.89
C THR A 37 10.89 13.90 -6.37
N TYR A 38 9.88 13.05 -6.25
CA TYR A 38 8.47 13.44 -6.28
C TYR A 38 7.94 13.57 -4.85
N THR A 39 7.97 14.81 -4.35
CA THR A 39 7.17 15.34 -3.24
C THR A 39 7.51 14.86 -1.83
N ASN A 40 8.36 15.63 -1.15
CA ASN A 40 8.28 15.85 0.30
C ASN A 40 6.95 16.53 0.68
N ASN A 41 5.83 15.81 0.58
CA ASN A 41 4.60 16.17 1.28
C ASN A 41 4.21 15.00 2.17
N LYS A 42 4.31 15.21 3.49
CA LYS A 42 3.77 14.34 4.54
C LYS A 42 2.24 14.29 4.45
N ASN A 43 1.67 13.64 3.43
CA ASN A 43 0.23 13.46 3.34
C ASN A 43 -0.04 11.97 3.05
N SER A 44 0.19 11.07 4.01
CA SER A 44 -0.46 9.75 3.93
C SER A 44 -1.91 9.93 4.38
N LEU A 45 -2.83 9.17 3.79
CA LEU A 45 -4.23 9.18 4.22
C LEU A 45 -4.30 8.73 5.68
N THR A 46 -4.84 9.59 6.51
CA THR A 46 -5.12 9.32 7.92
C THR A 46 -6.56 8.85 8.08
N GLN A 47 -6.90 8.32 9.26
CA GLN A 47 -8.27 7.94 9.56
C GLN A 47 -9.24 9.13 9.49
N ASN A 48 -8.76 10.36 9.67
CA ASN A 48 -9.55 11.58 9.53
C ASN A 48 -9.96 11.85 8.08
N ASP A 49 -9.16 11.41 7.10
CA ASP A 49 -9.45 11.59 5.68
C ASP A 49 -10.64 10.73 5.21
N PHE A 50 -11.03 9.72 5.99
CA PHE A 50 -12.21 8.89 5.75
C PHE A 50 -13.30 9.09 6.82
N HIS A 51 -13.22 10.16 7.63
CA HIS A 51 -14.21 10.41 8.68
C HIS A 51 -15.64 10.47 8.13
N ASP A 52 -15.83 11.11 6.98
CA ASP A 52 -17.15 11.28 6.34
C ASP A 52 -17.60 10.06 5.53
N CYS A 53 -16.70 9.08 5.34
CA CYS A 53 -16.93 7.90 4.49
C CYS A 53 -16.01 6.75 4.92
N PRO A 54 -16.32 6.08 6.04
CA PRO A 54 -15.48 5.02 6.58
C PRO A 54 -15.43 3.82 5.64
N LEU A 55 -14.22 3.30 5.41
CA LEU A 55 -14.03 2.07 4.64
C LEU A 55 -14.12 0.82 5.53
N PRO A 56 -14.64 -0.32 5.02
CA PRO A 56 -15.27 -0.48 3.71
C PRO A 56 -16.67 0.13 3.66
N LEU A 57 -17.02 0.74 2.52
CA LEU A 57 -18.30 1.41 2.29
C LEU A 57 -19.45 0.38 2.29
N ASP A 58 -20.51 0.68 3.02
CA ASP A 58 -21.66 -0.20 3.17
C ASP A 58 -23.00 0.39 2.68
N ASN A 59 -23.00 1.67 2.29
CA ASN A 59 -24.19 2.37 1.87
C ASN A 59 -23.92 3.33 0.70
N ILE A 60 -25.00 3.73 0.02
CA ILE A 60 -24.96 4.58 -1.17
C ILE A 60 -24.56 6.03 -0.84
N ILE A 61 -24.86 6.50 0.37
CA ILE A 61 -24.56 7.88 0.78
C ILE A 61 -23.04 8.04 0.85
N ASP A 62 -22.35 7.16 1.57
CA ASP A 62 -20.90 7.20 1.70
C ASP A 62 -20.21 6.94 0.37
N LEU A 63 -20.79 6.08 -0.48
CA LEU A 63 -20.31 5.88 -1.86
C LEU A 63 -20.31 7.18 -2.66
N ASN A 64 -21.43 7.91 -2.66
CA ASN A 64 -21.53 9.19 -3.36
C ASN A 64 -20.59 10.24 -2.74
N THR A 65 -20.46 10.28 -1.41
CA THR A 65 -19.52 11.18 -0.73
C THR A 65 -18.08 10.92 -1.17
N VAL A 66 -17.67 9.64 -1.29
CA VAL A 66 -16.33 9.30 -1.81
C VAL A 66 -16.17 9.70 -3.27
N GLU A 67 -17.19 9.48 -4.11
CA GLU A 67 -17.15 9.89 -5.52
C GLU A 67 -16.98 11.39 -5.68
N ASP A 68 -17.75 12.19 -4.94
CA ASP A 68 -17.65 13.65 -4.91
C ASP A 68 -16.29 14.10 -4.41
N LYS A 69 -15.75 13.44 -3.37
CA LYS A 69 -14.43 13.74 -2.83
C LYS A 69 -13.31 13.41 -3.83
N ILE A 70 -13.40 12.28 -4.53
CA ILE A 70 -12.45 11.91 -5.59
C ILE A 70 -12.52 12.88 -6.77
N ALA A 71 -13.72 13.41 -7.09
CA ALA A 71 -13.93 14.36 -8.16
C ALA A 71 -13.41 15.77 -7.81
N GLY A 72 -13.62 16.22 -6.57
CA GLY A 72 -13.31 17.58 -6.13
C GLY A 72 -11.91 17.75 -5.49
N ASP A 73 -11.37 16.72 -4.84
CA ASP A 73 -10.09 16.77 -4.13
C ASP A 73 -9.02 15.93 -4.83
N HIS A 74 -8.22 16.60 -5.66
CA HIS A 74 -7.09 15.98 -6.36
C HIS A 74 -6.00 15.44 -5.42
N GLN A 75 -5.81 16.05 -4.25
CA GLN A 75 -4.85 15.54 -3.26
C GLN A 75 -5.36 14.23 -2.69
N PHE A 76 -6.59 14.20 -2.16
CA PHE A 76 -7.21 12.97 -1.67
C PHE A 76 -7.17 11.86 -2.71
N LYS A 77 -7.53 12.15 -3.96
CA LYS A 77 -7.47 11.18 -5.07
C LYS A 77 -6.05 10.64 -5.28
N SER A 78 -5.04 11.50 -5.34
CA SER A 78 -3.65 11.07 -5.54
C SER A 78 -3.16 10.19 -4.40
N LEU A 79 -3.53 10.52 -3.16
CA LEU A 79 -3.14 9.75 -1.98
C LEU A 79 -3.87 8.41 -1.92
N LEU A 80 -5.15 8.38 -2.28
CA LEU A 80 -5.93 7.15 -2.39
C LEU A 80 -5.33 6.21 -3.44
N VAL A 81 -4.95 6.74 -4.60
CA VAL A 81 -4.25 5.95 -5.64
C VAL A 81 -2.94 5.39 -5.11
N ASN A 82 -2.14 6.20 -4.40
CA ASN A 82 -0.89 5.73 -3.80
C ASN A 82 -1.13 4.62 -2.77
N GLU A 83 -2.08 4.79 -1.85
CA GLU A 83 -2.43 3.78 -0.84
C GLU A 83 -2.94 2.46 -1.46
N LEU A 84 -3.74 2.55 -2.51
CA LEU A 84 -4.25 1.36 -3.22
C LEU A 84 -3.17 0.70 -4.09
N SER A 85 -2.16 1.44 -4.54
CA SER A 85 -1.06 0.89 -5.36
C SER A 85 -0.25 -0.19 -4.63
N TYR A 86 -0.20 -0.12 -3.30
CA TYR A 86 0.45 -1.15 -2.47
C TYR A 86 -0.32 -2.48 -2.45
N ILE A 87 -1.60 -2.48 -2.85
CA ILE A 87 -2.43 -3.68 -2.93
C ILE A 87 -2.14 -4.37 -4.27
N GLY A 88 -0.99 -5.02 -4.32
CA GLY A 88 -0.52 -5.76 -5.47
C GLY A 88 -0.84 -7.26 -5.42
N GLY A 89 -0.13 -7.98 -6.27
CA GLY A 89 -0.15 -9.44 -6.34
C GLY A 89 0.21 -9.95 -7.72
N LYS A 90 0.59 -11.22 -7.82
CA LYS A 90 0.98 -11.86 -9.09
C LYS A 90 -0.13 -11.86 -10.14
N HIS A 91 -1.39 -11.89 -9.70
CA HIS A 91 -2.54 -12.05 -10.58
C HIS A 91 -3.54 -10.89 -10.44
N VAL A 92 -3.90 -10.27 -11.57
CA VAL A 92 -4.86 -9.16 -11.64
C VAL A 92 -6.18 -9.52 -10.97
N LYS A 93 -6.71 -10.74 -11.20
CA LYS A 93 -7.95 -11.20 -10.56
C LYS A 93 -7.89 -11.14 -9.02
N ALA A 94 -6.76 -11.52 -8.45
CA ALA A 94 -6.57 -11.49 -7.00
C ALA A 94 -6.39 -10.06 -6.47
N MET A 95 -5.67 -9.22 -7.22
CA MET A 95 -5.49 -7.80 -6.92
C MET A 95 -6.84 -7.06 -6.91
N VAL A 96 -7.65 -7.20 -7.96
CA VAL A 96 -8.98 -6.58 -8.05
C VAL A 96 -9.86 -7.05 -6.90
N LYS A 97 -9.86 -8.36 -6.57
CA LYS A 97 -10.63 -8.87 -5.43
C LYS A 97 -10.23 -8.18 -4.12
N ARG A 98 -8.92 -8.02 -3.86
CA ARG A 98 -8.41 -7.34 -2.65
C ARG A 98 -8.80 -5.87 -2.60
N LEU A 99 -8.73 -5.17 -3.73
CA LEU A 99 -9.17 -3.77 -3.83
C LEU A 99 -10.66 -3.64 -3.49
N MET A 100 -11.51 -4.46 -4.12
CA MET A 100 -12.95 -4.43 -3.91
C MET A 100 -13.31 -4.71 -2.45
N SER A 101 -12.70 -5.73 -1.83
CA SER A 101 -12.94 -6.06 -0.42
C SER A 101 -12.42 -5.03 0.57
N LYS A 102 -11.44 -4.19 0.19
CA LYS A 102 -10.95 -3.10 1.03
C LYS A 102 -11.86 -1.88 0.97
N LEU A 103 -12.42 -1.61 -0.21
CA LEU A 103 -13.20 -0.40 -0.46
C LEU A 103 -14.68 -0.56 -0.15
N PHE A 104 -15.25 -1.75 -0.34
CA PHE A 104 -16.69 -1.96 -0.28
C PHE A 104 -17.04 -3.23 0.48
N THR A 105 -18.21 -3.23 1.11
CA THR A 105 -18.81 -4.45 1.66
C THR A 105 -19.44 -5.29 0.55
N ASP A 106 -19.54 -6.60 0.79
CA ASP A 106 -20.23 -7.51 -0.14
C ASP A 106 -21.72 -7.15 -0.29
N ASN A 107 -22.34 -6.60 0.75
CA ASN A 107 -23.73 -6.13 0.72
C ASN A 107 -23.89 -5.01 -0.30
N LEU A 108 -23.06 -3.96 -0.22
CA LEU A 108 -23.10 -2.86 -1.17
C LEU A 108 -22.81 -3.34 -2.60
N LEU A 109 -21.77 -4.16 -2.78
CA LEU A 109 -21.41 -4.69 -4.11
C LEU A 109 -22.46 -5.63 -4.71
N SER A 110 -23.34 -6.20 -3.89
CA SER A 110 -24.40 -7.09 -4.38
C SER A 110 -25.38 -6.37 -5.30
N ASP A 111 -25.52 -5.04 -5.16
CA ASP A 111 -26.41 -4.21 -5.99
C ASP A 111 -25.76 -3.69 -7.27
N TYR A 112 -24.46 -3.94 -7.45
CA TYR A 112 -23.69 -3.40 -8.57
C TYR A 112 -23.13 -4.50 -9.47
N SER A 113 -22.98 -4.20 -10.74
CA SER A 113 -22.26 -5.04 -11.69
C SER A 113 -21.61 -4.19 -12.77
N TYR A 114 -20.48 -4.65 -13.29
CA TYR A 114 -19.75 -3.93 -14.34
C TYR A 114 -20.61 -3.57 -15.57
N THR A 115 -21.63 -4.38 -15.89
CA THR A 115 -22.50 -4.18 -17.06
C THR A 115 -23.92 -3.75 -16.72
N GLY A 116 -24.26 -3.48 -15.45
CA GLY A 116 -25.63 -3.17 -15.02
C GLY A 116 -26.68 -4.25 -15.33
N LYS A 117 -26.28 -5.53 -15.42
CA LYS A 117 -27.20 -6.61 -15.82
C LYS A 117 -28.00 -7.10 -14.61
N LYS A 118 -29.24 -7.55 -14.87
CA LYS A 118 -30.18 -8.09 -13.87
C LYS A 118 -30.65 -7.06 -12.84
N GLY A 119 -30.90 -5.83 -13.27
CA GLY A 119 -31.41 -4.76 -12.39
C GLY A 119 -30.38 -4.21 -11.41
N LYS A 120 -29.11 -4.60 -11.56
CA LYS A 120 -27.99 -4.03 -10.83
C LYS A 120 -27.56 -2.72 -11.48
N LYS A 121 -27.03 -1.82 -10.66
CA LYS A 121 -26.39 -0.60 -11.12
C LYS A 121 -25.06 -0.91 -11.81
#